data_AF-A0A5C1A7V2-F1
#
_entry.id   AF-A0A5C1A7V2-F1
#
_cell.length_a   1.000
_cell.length_b   1.000
_cell.length_c   1.000
_cell.angle_alpha   90.00
_cell.angle_beta   90.00
_cell.angle_gamma   90.00
#
_symmetry.space_group_name_H-M   'P 1'
#
loop_
_entity.id
_entity.type
_entity.pdbx_description
1 polymer ?
#
loop_
_entity_poly.entity_id
_entity_poly.type
_entity_poly.pdbx_seq_one_letter_code
_entity_poly.pdbx_strand_id
1 'polypeptide(L)' 'MGDRVWQIPQEQFVAAWNRAATLADLSPVLRELAGGSVPRWAAIVRARALRKEGVDLKPLIPQTAAA' A
#
# COMPACT_ATOMS: atom_id res chain seq x y z
N MET A 1 12.83 -14.36 -0.53
CA MET A 1 11.66 -14.02 -1.38
C MET A 1 11.11 -12.68 -0.89
N GLY A 2 11.63 -11.57 -1.40
CA GLY A 2 11.07 -10.25 -1.09
C GLY A 2 9.86 -10.01 -1.99
N ASP A 3 8.69 -9.80 -1.40
CA ASP A 3 7.51 -9.43 -2.19
C ASP A 3 7.80 -8.14 -3.00
N ARG A 4 7.31 -8.05 -4.24
CA ARG A 4 7.61 -6.92 -5.14
C ARG A 4 7.22 -5.58 -4.55
N VAL A 5 6.28 -5.56 -3.62
CA VAL A 5 5.94 -4.35 -2.87
C VAL A 5 7.17 -3.71 -2.22
N TRP A 6 8.17 -4.47 -1.79
CA TRP A 6 9.39 -3.95 -1.15
C TRP A 6 10.38 -3.33 -2.14
N GLN A 7 10.21 -3.55 -3.44
CA GLN A 7 11.04 -2.95 -4.48
C GLN A 7 10.57 -1.53 -4.84
N ILE A 8 9.32 -1.17 -4.51
CA ILE A 8 8.81 0.19 -4.71
C ILE A 8 9.56 1.13 -3.73
N PRO A 9 10.14 2.25 -4.17
CA PRO A 9 10.76 3.22 -3.26
C PRO A 9 9.77 3.71 -2.19
N GLN A 10 10.25 3.93 -0.96
CA GLN A 10 9.38 4.28 0.17
C GLN A 10 8.52 5.51 -0.11
N GLU A 11 9.11 6.57 -0.64
CA GLU A 11 8.38 7.82 -0.95
C GLU A 11 7.24 7.59 -1.96
N GLN A 12 7.49 6.77 -2.99
CA GLN A 12 6.47 6.41 -3.98
C GLN A 12 5.35 5.58 -3.34
N PHE A 13 5.70 4.64 -2.47
CA PHE A 13 4.71 3.86 -1.73
C PHE A 13 3.84 4.74 -0.83
N VAL A 14 4.45 5.64 -0.06
CA VAL A 14 3.76 6.57 0.85
C VAL A 14 2.84 7.51 0.06
N ALA A 15 3.33 8.07 -1.05
CA ALA A 15 2.53 8.94 -1.92
C ALA A 15 1.32 8.19 -2.50
N ALA A 16 1.52 6.98 -3.02
CA ALA A 16 0.44 6.13 -3.54
C ALA A 16 -0.59 5.79 -2.46
N TRP A 17 -0.10 5.40 -1.27
CA TRP A 17 -0.95 5.07 -0.12
C TRP A 17 -1.80 6.26 0.32
N ASN A 18 -1.20 7.45 0.47
CA ASN A 18 -1.89 8.64 0.97
C ASN A 18 -2.87 9.22 -0.06
N ARG A 19 -2.64 9.01 -1.36
CA ARG A 19 -3.57 9.38 -2.43
C ARG A 19 -4.77 8.45 -2.53
N ALA A 20 -4.62 7.18 -2.14
CA ALA A 20 -5.71 6.22 -2.23
C ALA A 20 -6.82 6.51 -1.20
N ALA A 21 -8.06 6.19 -1.59
CA ALA A 21 -9.23 6.18 -0.70
C ALA A 21 -9.43 4.78 -0.09
N THR A 22 -9.25 3.74 -0.90
CA THR A 22 -9.40 2.34 -0.49
C THR A 22 -8.21 1.47 -0.93
N LEU A 23 -8.12 0.26 -0.38
CA LEU A 23 -7.16 -0.74 -0.83
C LEU A 23 -7.40 -1.22 -2.26
N ALA A 24 -8.64 -1.10 -2.77
CA ALA A 24 -8.96 -1.44 -4.15
C ALA A 24 -8.35 -0.42 -5.12
N ASP A 25 -8.44 0.87 -4.80
CA ASP A 25 -7.79 1.96 -5.57
C ASP A 25 -6.27 1.87 -5.53
N LEU A 26 -5.70 1.44 -4.40
CA LEU A 26 -4.26 1.33 -4.22
C LEU A 26 -3.63 0.19 -5.04
N SER A 27 -4.35 -0.93 -5.21
CA SER A 27 -3.83 -2.14 -5.85
C SER A 27 -3.31 -1.93 -7.29
N PRO A 28 -4.04 -1.27 -8.21
CA PRO A 28 -3.53 -1.01 -9.56
C PRO A 28 -2.30 -0.09 -9.56
N VAL A 29 -2.27 0.93 -8.70
CA VAL A 29 -1.13 1.86 -8.58
C VAL A 29 0.13 1.11 -8.11
N LEU A 30 0.01 0.29 -7.07
CA LEU A 30 1.15 -0.51 -6.59
C LEU A 30 1.62 -1.53 -7.63
N ARG A 31 0.70 -2.09 -8.43
CA ARG A 31 1.05 -3.03 -9.50
C ARG A 31 1.88 -2.36 -10.60
N GLU A 32 1.52 -1.13 -10.97
CA GLU A 32 2.25 -0.34 -11.95
C GLU A 32 3.65 0.00 -11.43
N LEU A 33 3.73 0.54 -10.20
CA LEU A 33 5.00 0.89 -9.55
C LEU A 33 5.94 -0.31 -9.35
N ALA A 34 5.39 -1.48 -9.03
CA ALA A 34 6.15 -2.71 -8.83
C ALA A 34 6.50 -3.45 -10.13
N GLY A 35 6.00 -3.01 -11.29
CA GLY A 35 6.15 -3.72 -12.55
C GLY A 35 5.49 -5.12 -12.56
N GLY A 36 4.47 -5.35 -11.73
CA GLY A 36 3.86 -6.66 -11.60
C GLY A 36 2.87 -6.79 -10.45
N SER A 37 2.18 -7.93 -10.37
CA SER A 37 1.17 -8.15 -9.33
C SER A 37 1.74 -7.97 -7.93
N VAL A 38 1.05 -7.18 -7.11
CA VAL A 38 1.33 -6.98 -5.68
C VAL A 38 0.12 -7.49 -4.89
N PRO A 39 0.28 -8.52 -4.05
CA PRO A 39 -0.83 -9.00 -3.26
C PRO A 39 -1.19 -8.01 -2.15
N ARG A 40 -2.50 -7.90 -1.86
CA ARG A 40 -3.03 -6.95 -0.86
C ARG A 40 -2.41 -7.12 0.53
N TRP A 41 -2.18 -8.37 0.96
CA TRP A 41 -1.56 -8.64 2.27
C TRP A 41 -0.14 -8.06 2.36
N ALA A 42 0.63 -8.06 1.28
CA ALA A 42 2.00 -7.54 1.28
C ALA A 42 2.01 -6.02 1.40
N ALA A 43 1.08 -5.32 0.73
CA ALA A 43 0.89 -3.88 0.90
C ALA A 43 0.54 -3.51 2.35
N ILE A 44 -0.32 -4.30 3.00
CA ILE A 44 -0.70 -4.10 4.41
C ILE A 44 0.50 -4.34 5.34
N VAL A 45 1.26 -5.42 5.13
CA VAL A 45 2.47 -5.73 5.91
C VAL A 45 3.49 -4.60 5.77
N ARG A 46 3.72 -4.10 4.56
CA ARG A 46 4.63 -2.97 4.32
C ARG A 46 4.15 -1.70 5.02
N ALA A 47 2.88 -1.35 4.88
CA ALA A 47 2.31 -0.19 5.58
C ALA A 47 2.44 -0.31 7.11
N ARG A 48 2.29 -1.52 7.66
CA ARG A 48 2.50 -1.78 9.10
C ARG A 48 3.96 -1.61 9.51
N ALA A 49 4.90 -2.04 8.68
CA ALA A 49 6.32 -1.84 8.93
C ALA A 49 6.68 -0.34 8.94
N LEU A 50 6.23 0.41 7.93
CA LEU A 50 6.45 1.86 7.84
C LEU A 50 5.88 2.62 9.05
N ARG A 51 4.70 2.23 9.54
CA ARG A 51 4.14 2.80 10.79
C ARG A 51 5.01 2.51 12.02
N LYS A 52 5.63 1.33 12.10
CA LYS A 52 6.57 1.02 13.20
C LYS A 52 7.85 1.85 13.12
N GLU A 53 8.23 2.27 11.91
CA GLU A 53 9.37 3.15 11.66
C GLU A 53 9.01 4.64 11.82
N GLY A 54 7.77 4.95 12.23
CA GLY A 54 7.31 6.32 12.48
C GLY A 54 6.81 7.08 11.24
N VAL A 55 6.63 6.39 10.12
CA VAL A 55 6.06 7.00 8.91
C VAL A 55 4.54 7.12 9.05
N ASP A 56 4.02 8.33 8.87
CA ASP A 56 2.58 8.59 8.87
C ASP A 56 1.94 8.13 7.56
N LEU A 57 0.92 7.29 7.69
CA LEU A 57 0.17 6.73 6.57
C LEU A 57 -1.32 6.91 6.84
N LYS A 58 -1.99 7.64 5.96
CA LYS A 58 -3.44 7.87 5.97
C LYS A 58 -4.19 6.54 6.17
N PRO A 59 -5.22 6.49 7.03
CA PRO A 59 -6.07 5.31 7.12
C PRO A 59 -6.80 5.11 5.80
N LEU A 60 -6.70 3.91 5.23
CA LEU A 60 -7.52 3.51 4.10
C LEU A 60 -8.83 2.95 4.62
N ILE A 61 -9.94 3.36 4.00
CA ILE A 61 -11.25 2.85 4.37
C ILE A 61 -11.31 1.40 3.86
N PRO A 62 -11.53 0.40 4.73
CA PRO A 62 -11.85 -0.94 4.25
C PRO A 62 -13.14 -0.82 3.43
N GLN A 63 -13.28 -1.57 2.33
CA GLN A 63 -14.49 -1.58 1.49
C GLN A 63 -15.68 -2.26 2.21
N THR A 64 -15.90 -1.94 3.48
CA THR A 64 -16.98 -2.46 4.33
C THR A 64 -17.30 -1.40 5.37
N ALA A 65 -18.24 -0.52 5.03
CA ALA A 65 -19.16 0.14 5.95
C ALA A 65 -20.28 0.80 5.11
N ALA A 66 -21.00 -0.02 4.33
CA ALA A 66 -22.38 0.25 3.97
C ALA A 66 -23.15 -0.98 4.45
N ALA A 67 -23.62 -0.90 5.69
CA ALA A 67 -24.64 -1.79 6.25
C ALA A 67 -25.92 -0.96 6.39
#